data_AF-A0A6C0D7A5-F1
#
_entry.id   AF-A0A6C0D7A5-F1
#
_cell.length_a   1.000
_cell.length_b   1.000
_cell.length_c   1.000
_cell.angle_alpha   90.00
_cell.angle_beta   90.00
_cell.angle_gamma   90.00
#
_symmetry.space_group_name_H-M   'P 1'
#
loop_
_entity.id
_entity.type
_entity.pdbx_description
1 polymer ?
#
loop_
_entity_poly.entity_id
_entity_poly.type
_entity_poly.pdbx_seq_one_letter_code
_entity_poly.pdbx_strand_id
1 'polypeptide(L)'
;MSERESSETISKKESLKKLANSIREHLLKFKTYTFRPIRIDGVYCYAVIHRKTKIVNFESINIICEVTTNANNKKMQKYSLLYKKYKTIEGAIEYIEKVVSTYKVYNGDLVSSTDFELLKLEEQFIPYEENQKCCVCLENTQETTICEHYICLHCREKCIESKKMDCPICRKPNIIKLFTIDNRMINNNEYVELRDSIEYEQNSSESSSDIDNETESDVENETESNGSDTDENIIDRYRFPIFSSPSIFASPSTESFDEIFIFPFMHMTQDNNN
;
A
#
# COMPACT_ATOMS: atom_id res chain seq x y z
N MET A 1 -28.54 24.88 -21.40
CA MET A 1 -27.30 24.39 -20.75
C MET A 1 -27.24 22.85 -20.62
N SER A 2 -28.35 22.11 -20.74
CA SER A 2 -28.34 20.63 -20.60
C SER A 2 -27.72 19.85 -21.77
N GLU A 3 -27.66 20.40 -22.98
CA GLU A 3 -27.15 19.65 -24.14
C GLU A 3 -25.62 19.51 -24.13
N ARG A 4 -24.87 20.47 -23.55
CA ARG A 4 -23.40 20.42 -23.52
C ARG A 4 -22.86 19.35 -22.57
N GLU A 5 -23.46 19.21 -21.39
CA GLU A 5 -23.07 18.19 -20.39
C GLU A 5 -23.28 16.76 -20.89
N SER A 6 -24.24 16.55 -21.80
CA SER A 6 -24.50 15.24 -22.39
C SER A 6 -23.41 14.79 -23.37
N SER A 7 -22.80 15.73 -24.12
CA SER A 7 -21.78 15.40 -25.12
C SER A 7 -20.43 15.02 -24.50
N GLU A 8 -20.02 15.69 -23.43
CA GLU A 8 -18.75 15.48 -22.75
C GLU A 8 -18.71 14.15 -21.99
N THR A 9 -19.82 13.78 -21.34
CA THR A 9 -19.95 12.51 -20.63
C THR A 9 -19.92 11.30 -21.57
N ILE A 10 -20.47 11.42 -22.79
CA ILE A 10 -20.40 10.36 -23.81
C ILE A 10 -18.95 10.17 -24.29
N SER A 11 -18.26 11.26 -24.63
CA SER A 11 -16.86 11.22 -25.10
C SER A 11 -15.90 10.60 -24.07
N LYS A 12 -16.08 10.94 -22.79
CA LYS A 12 -15.29 10.35 -21.71
C LYS A 12 -15.52 8.83 -21.56
N LYS A 13 -16.78 8.38 -21.64
CA LYS A 13 -17.13 6.95 -21.56
C LYS A 13 -16.53 6.14 -22.71
N GLU A 14 -16.53 6.68 -23.92
CA GLU A 14 -15.89 6.02 -25.07
C GLU A 14 -14.37 5.92 -24.90
N SER A 15 -13.74 7.00 -24.44
CA SER A 15 -12.30 7.05 -24.17
C SER A 15 -11.90 6.05 -23.08
N LEU A 16 -12.69 5.95 -22.01
CA LEU A 16 -12.51 4.97 -20.94
C LEU A 16 -12.57 3.53 -21.48
N LYS A 17 -13.57 3.20 -22.31
CA LYS A 17 -13.69 1.87 -22.92
C LYS A 17 -12.50 1.53 -23.82
N LYS A 18 -12.07 2.49 -24.64
CA LYS A 18 -10.89 2.33 -25.51
C LYS A 18 -9.63 2.03 -24.68
N LEU A 19 -9.37 2.84 -23.65
CA LEU A 19 -8.23 2.65 -22.75
C LEU A 19 -8.31 1.29 -22.03
N ALA A 20 -9.48 0.93 -21.51
CA ALA A 20 -9.69 -0.33 -20.81
C ALA A 20 -9.40 -1.54 -21.72
N ASN A 21 -9.80 -1.48 -23.00
CA ASN A 21 -9.49 -2.53 -23.97
C ASN A 21 -7.99 -2.63 -24.23
N SER A 22 -7.30 -1.51 -24.43
CA SER A 22 -5.83 -1.52 -24.61
C SER A 22 -5.10 -2.09 -23.38
N ILE A 23 -5.56 -1.77 -22.17
CA ILE A 23 -5.00 -2.33 -20.93
C ILE A 23 -5.28 -3.83 -20.84
N ARG A 24 -6.48 -4.31 -21.20
CA ARG A 24 -6.77 -5.75 -21.25
C ARG A 24 -5.82 -6.49 -22.18
N GLU A 25 -5.66 -5.99 -23.40
CA GLU A 25 -4.76 -6.58 -24.41
C GLU A 25 -3.31 -6.58 -23.93
N HIS A 26 -2.86 -5.50 -23.28
CA HIS A 26 -1.54 -5.44 -22.67
C HIS A 26 -1.39 -6.51 -21.58
N LEU A 27 -2.36 -6.62 -20.69
CA LEU A 27 -2.37 -7.59 -19.59
C LEU A 27 -2.50 -9.04 -20.08
N LEU A 28 -2.89 -9.29 -21.33
CA LEU A 28 -2.82 -10.64 -21.92
C LEU A 28 -1.36 -11.11 -22.07
N LYS A 29 -0.45 -10.17 -22.38
CA LYS A 29 0.98 -10.43 -22.62
C LYS A 29 1.84 -10.20 -21.38
N PHE A 30 1.50 -9.18 -20.59
CA PHE A 30 2.24 -8.77 -19.41
C PHE A 30 1.42 -8.97 -18.15
N LYS A 31 2.06 -9.14 -16.99
CA LYS A 31 1.36 -9.39 -15.72
C LYS A 31 0.75 -8.13 -15.11
N THR A 32 1.36 -6.98 -15.43
CA THR A 32 1.01 -5.68 -14.88
C THR A 32 0.85 -4.63 -15.97
N TYR A 33 0.13 -3.58 -15.65
CA TYR A 33 0.08 -2.34 -16.43
C TYR A 33 0.38 -1.18 -15.49
N THR A 34 1.43 -0.44 -15.79
CA THR A 34 1.87 0.71 -14.99
C THR A 34 1.48 1.99 -15.70
N PHE A 35 0.70 2.85 -15.03
CA PHE A 35 0.36 4.16 -15.54
C PHE A 35 1.57 5.10 -15.50
N ARG A 36 1.49 6.22 -16.23
CA ARG A 36 2.52 7.27 -16.12
C ARG A 36 2.67 7.77 -14.67
N PRO A 37 3.84 8.31 -14.29
CA PRO A 37 4.01 8.98 -13.00
C PRO A 37 2.92 10.04 -12.76
N ILE A 38 2.43 10.07 -11.53
CA ILE A 38 1.45 11.03 -11.04
C ILE A 38 1.90 11.55 -9.66
N ARG A 39 1.36 12.70 -9.27
CA ARG A 39 1.58 13.30 -7.96
C ARG A 39 0.24 13.34 -7.23
N ILE A 40 0.15 12.67 -6.08
CA ILE A 40 -1.04 12.69 -5.22
C ILE A 40 -0.61 13.29 -3.89
N ASP A 41 -1.27 14.39 -3.53
CA ASP A 41 -0.99 15.13 -2.29
C ASP A 41 0.52 15.35 -2.05
N GLY A 42 1.23 15.84 -3.07
CA GLY A 42 2.66 16.14 -2.95
C GLY A 42 3.62 14.97 -3.16
N VAL A 43 3.17 13.72 -3.16
CA VAL A 43 4.00 12.50 -3.27
C VAL A 43 3.96 11.91 -4.68
N TYR A 44 5.11 11.51 -5.23
CA TYR A 44 5.17 10.85 -6.53
C TYR A 44 4.88 9.35 -6.42
N CYS A 45 3.94 8.86 -7.24
CA CYS A 45 3.59 7.45 -7.29
C CYS A 45 3.23 6.97 -8.70
N TYR A 46 3.20 5.65 -8.86
CA TYR A 46 2.61 4.93 -9.99
C TYR A 46 1.30 4.28 -9.55
N ALA A 47 0.28 4.33 -10.40
CA ALA A 47 -0.84 3.39 -10.31
C ALA A 47 -0.48 2.14 -11.12
N VAL A 48 -0.61 0.96 -10.51
CA VAL A 48 -0.26 -0.34 -11.12
C VAL A 48 -1.47 -1.25 -11.05
N ILE A 49 -1.87 -1.81 -12.19
CA ILE A 49 -2.93 -2.83 -12.28
C ILE A 49 -2.27 -4.20 -12.39
N HIS A 50 -2.55 -5.10 -11.45
CA HIS A 50 -2.05 -6.48 -11.45
C HIS A 50 -3.14 -7.44 -11.92
N ARG A 51 -2.90 -8.18 -13.01
CA ARG A 51 -3.91 -9.06 -13.63
C ARG A 51 -4.31 -10.24 -12.74
N LYS A 52 -3.33 -10.94 -12.16
CA LYS A 52 -3.55 -12.23 -11.48
C LYS A 52 -4.40 -12.05 -10.21
N THR A 53 -4.01 -11.10 -9.37
CA THR A 53 -4.66 -10.82 -8.09
C THR A 53 -5.78 -9.80 -8.21
N LYS A 54 -5.93 -9.18 -9.39
CA LYS A 54 -6.95 -8.16 -9.69
C LYS A 54 -6.92 -7.02 -8.67
N ILE A 55 -5.73 -6.50 -8.39
CA ILE A 55 -5.54 -5.33 -7.52
C ILE A 55 -5.08 -4.13 -8.34
N VAL A 56 -5.53 -2.95 -7.92
CA VAL A 56 -4.90 -1.67 -8.23
C VAL A 56 -4.02 -1.31 -7.04
N ASN A 57 -2.75 -1.03 -7.28
CA ASN A 57 -1.77 -0.62 -6.26
C ASN A 57 -1.24 0.78 -6.58
N PHE A 58 -1.03 1.60 -5.55
CA PHE A 58 -0.37 2.90 -5.65
C PHE A 58 1.02 2.81 -5.03
N GLU A 59 2.04 2.70 -5.89
CA GLU A 59 3.43 2.53 -5.47
C GLU A 59 4.15 3.86 -5.48
N SER A 60 4.79 4.21 -4.37
CA SER A 60 5.70 5.36 -4.34
C SER A 60 6.88 5.17 -5.30
N ILE A 61 7.36 6.27 -5.91
CA ILE A 61 8.49 6.22 -6.85
C ILE A 61 9.82 6.25 -6.09
N ASN A 62 9.93 7.18 -5.14
CA ASN A 62 11.19 7.55 -4.51
C ASN A 62 11.40 6.88 -3.14
N ILE A 63 10.37 6.22 -2.63
CA ILE A 63 10.30 5.70 -1.27
C ILE A 63 10.22 4.18 -1.34
N ILE A 64 11.07 3.53 -0.55
CA ILE A 64 11.16 2.07 -0.47
C ILE A 64 11.04 1.63 0.97
N CYS A 65 10.58 0.40 1.18
CA CYS A 65 10.47 -0.24 2.48
C CYS A 65 11.17 -1.60 2.46
N GLU A 66 11.53 -2.08 3.65
CA GLU A 66 12.07 -3.42 3.83
C GLU A 66 10.92 -4.38 4.20
N VAL A 67 10.74 -5.41 3.40
CA VAL A 67 9.67 -6.41 3.52
C VAL A 67 10.31 -7.75 3.86
N THR A 68 9.78 -8.45 4.86
CA THR A 68 10.25 -9.79 5.23
C THR A 68 9.49 -10.82 4.41
N THR A 69 10.23 -11.60 3.62
CA THR A 69 9.66 -12.70 2.82
C THR A 69 9.46 -13.96 3.67
N ASN A 70 8.71 -14.93 3.15
CA ASN A 70 8.43 -16.21 3.82
C ASN A 70 9.70 -17.00 4.22
N ALA A 71 10.83 -16.73 3.56
CA ALA A 71 12.13 -17.33 3.86
C ALA A 71 12.96 -16.56 4.92
N ASN A 72 12.35 -15.63 5.68
CA ASN A 72 13.02 -14.68 6.57
C ASN A 72 14.05 -13.77 5.88
N ASN A 73 14.05 -13.73 4.54
CA ASN A 73 14.91 -12.83 3.78
C ASN A 73 14.27 -11.44 3.70
N LYS A 74 15.06 -10.41 3.96
CA LYS A 74 14.68 -9.01 3.82
C LYS A 74 14.82 -8.57 2.37
N LYS A 75 13.78 -7.95 1.82
CA LYS A 75 13.76 -7.45 0.45
C LYS A 75 13.33 -6.00 0.41
N MET A 76 14.05 -5.19 -0.36
CA MET A 76 13.67 -3.82 -0.63
C MET A 76 12.57 -3.78 -1.69
N GLN A 77 11.48 -3.10 -1.39
CA GLN A 77 10.35 -2.93 -2.31
C GLN A 77 9.89 -1.47 -2.33
N LYS A 78 9.27 -1.04 -3.43
CA LYS A 78 8.56 0.25 -3.43
C LYS A 78 7.46 0.21 -2.37
N TYR A 79 7.33 1.30 -1.63
CA TYR A 79 6.31 1.38 -0.60
C TYR A 79 4.92 1.56 -1.24
N SER A 80 3.97 0.70 -0.85
CA SER A 80 2.57 0.74 -1.27
C SER A 80 1.79 1.69 -0.39
N LEU A 81 1.26 2.75 -0.99
CA LEU A 81 0.48 3.78 -0.32
C LEU A 81 -0.98 3.38 -0.13
N LEU A 82 -1.50 2.55 -1.05
CA LEU A 82 -2.89 2.11 -1.08
C LEU A 82 -3.03 1.00 -2.11
N TYR A 83 -3.87 0.00 -1.82
CA TYR A 83 -4.29 -0.97 -2.81
C TYR A 83 -5.79 -1.26 -2.70
N LYS A 84 -6.38 -1.76 -3.79
CA LYS A 84 -7.79 -2.19 -3.82
C LYS A 84 -8.05 -3.25 -4.87
N LYS A 85 -8.85 -4.26 -4.53
CA LYS A 85 -9.35 -5.25 -5.50
C LYS A 85 -10.32 -4.62 -6.49
N TYR A 86 -10.21 -4.99 -7.76
CA TYR A 86 -11.13 -4.55 -8.82
C TYR A 86 -11.85 -5.75 -9.48
N LYS A 87 -13.06 -5.49 -9.99
CA LYS A 87 -13.83 -6.49 -10.75
C LYS A 87 -13.59 -6.40 -12.25
N THR A 88 -13.52 -5.17 -12.77
CA THR A 88 -13.31 -4.84 -14.18
C THR A 88 -12.20 -3.81 -14.34
N ILE A 89 -11.59 -3.75 -15.52
CA ILE A 89 -10.53 -2.76 -15.82
C ILE A 89 -11.09 -1.34 -15.84
N GLU A 90 -12.32 -1.13 -16.31
CA GLU A 90 -13.00 0.17 -16.21
C GLU A 90 -13.12 0.61 -14.76
N GLY A 91 -13.57 -0.28 -13.86
CA GLY A 91 -13.68 0.03 -12.44
C GLY A 91 -12.33 0.31 -11.79
N ALA A 92 -11.26 -0.34 -12.26
CA ALA A 92 -9.90 -0.01 -11.85
C ALA A 92 -9.49 1.41 -12.28
N ILE A 93 -9.75 1.78 -13.54
CA ILE A 93 -9.43 3.13 -14.07
C ILE A 93 -10.26 4.21 -13.36
N GLU A 94 -11.55 4.00 -13.17
CA GLU A 94 -12.43 4.93 -12.43
C GLU A 94 -11.98 5.09 -10.98
N TYR A 95 -11.55 4.00 -10.34
CA TYR A 95 -10.98 4.07 -9.00
C TYR A 95 -9.67 4.87 -8.99
N ILE A 96 -8.80 4.67 -9.98
CA ILE A 96 -7.57 5.46 -10.11
C ILE A 96 -7.90 6.94 -10.25
N GLU A 97 -8.83 7.31 -11.13
CA GLU A 97 -9.28 8.68 -11.31
C GLU A 97 -9.80 9.29 -9.99
N LYS A 98 -10.61 8.53 -9.24
CA LYS A 98 -11.10 8.95 -7.92
C LYS A 98 -9.96 9.20 -6.94
N VAL A 99 -9.01 8.27 -6.82
CA VAL A 99 -7.88 8.40 -5.89
C VAL A 99 -7.05 9.63 -6.22
N VAL A 100 -6.69 9.81 -7.49
CA VAL A 100 -5.89 10.95 -7.96
C VAL A 100 -6.55 12.30 -7.64
N SER A 101 -7.88 12.38 -7.69
CA SER A 101 -8.61 13.64 -7.52
C SER A 101 -9.03 13.95 -6.08
N THR A 102 -9.13 12.94 -5.20
CA THR A 102 -9.78 13.11 -3.90
C THR A 102 -9.03 12.55 -2.70
N TYR A 103 -7.94 11.82 -2.89
CA TYR A 103 -7.22 11.21 -1.76
C TYR A 103 -6.10 12.12 -1.26
N LYS A 104 -5.77 11.98 0.02
CA LYS A 104 -4.71 12.69 0.73
C LYS A 104 -3.79 11.69 1.42
N VAL A 105 -2.55 12.07 1.68
CA VAL A 105 -1.60 11.24 2.41
C VAL A 105 -1.76 11.49 3.92
N TYR A 106 -1.84 10.41 4.70
CA TYR A 106 -1.88 10.44 6.16
C TYR A 106 -1.04 9.29 6.72
N ASN A 107 0.02 9.60 7.46
CA ASN A 107 0.95 8.63 8.07
C ASN A 107 1.44 7.52 7.14
N GLY A 108 1.81 7.87 5.91
CA GLY A 108 2.26 6.93 4.88
C GLY A 108 1.17 6.45 3.92
N ASP A 109 -0.11 6.55 4.29
CA ASP A 109 -1.21 5.95 3.52
C ASP A 109 -1.97 6.97 2.69
N LEU A 110 -2.45 6.55 1.51
CA LEU A 110 -3.45 7.31 0.76
C LEU A 110 -4.84 6.98 1.29
N VAL A 111 -5.46 7.97 1.91
CA VAL A 111 -6.81 7.89 2.48
C VAL A 111 -7.79 8.80 1.73
N SER A 112 -9.07 8.46 1.74
CA SER A 112 -10.07 9.32 1.10
C SER A 112 -10.18 10.65 1.85
N SER A 113 -10.61 11.73 1.18
CA SER A 113 -10.79 13.03 1.87
C SER A 113 -11.69 12.93 3.09
N THR A 114 -12.77 12.14 3.05
CA THR A 114 -13.67 11.96 4.20
C THR A 114 -12.96 11.28 5.36
N ASP A 115 -12.21 10.21 5.09
CA ASP A 115 -11.46 9.49 6.12
C ASP A 115 -10.32 10.34 6.68
N PHE A 116 -9.67 11.16 5.85
CA PHE A 116 -8.63 12.09 6.28
C PHE A 116 -9.16 13.08 7.34
N GLU A 117 -10.30 13.71 7.08
CA GLU A 117 -10.89 14.66 8.04
C GLU A 117 -11.32 13.95 9.33
N LEU A 118 -11.83 12.71 9.23
CA LEU A 118 -12.17 11.89 10.39
C LEU A 118 -10.93 11.58 11.24
N LEU A 119 -9.85 11.09 10.61
CA LEU A 119 -8.58 10.78 11.28
C LEU A 119 -7.98 12.03 11.95
N LYS A 120 -8.12 13.20 11.32
CA LYS A 120 -7.69 14.48 11.92
C LYS A 120 -8.51 14.88 13.15
N LEU A 121 -9.80 14.54 13.18
CA LEU A 121 -10.63 14.73 14.37
C LEU A 121 -10.25 13.74 15.47
N GLU A 122 -9.91 12.49 15.12
CA GLU A 122 -9.47 11.47 16.08
C GLU A 122 -8.21 11.89 16.84
N GLU A 123 -7.30 12.66 16.23
CA GLU A 123 -6.09 13.20 16.92
C GLU A 123 -6.42 14.02 18.18
N GLN A 124 -7.62 14.61 18.27
CA GLN A 124 -8.04 15.39 19.44
C GLN A 124 -8.39 14.50 20.65
N PHE A 125 -8.75 13.25 20.39
CA PHE A 125 -9.17 12.28 21.40
C PHE A 125 -8.10 11.23 21.66
N ILE A 126 -7.29 10.92 20.65
CA ILE A 126 -6.16 10.00 20.69
C ILE A 126 -4.91 10.79 20.26
N PRO A 127 -4.36 11.64 21.14
CA PRO A 127 -3.27 12.52 20.78
C PRO A 127 -1.97 11.73 20.58
N TYR A 128 -1.14 12.23 19.67
CA TYR A 128 0.24 11.80 19.51
C TYR A 128 1.08 12.14 20.74
N GLU A 129 2.14 11.37 20.97
CA GLU A 129 3.18 11.74 21.92
C GLU A 129 3.88 13.04 21.50
N GLU A 130 4.45 13.77 22.46
CA GLU A 130 5.04 15.09 22.20
C GLU A 130 6.18 15.06 21.15
N ASN A 131 6.91 13.95 21.10
CA ASN A 131 8.02 13.68 20.19
C ASN A 131 7.58 13.15 18.80
N GLN A 132 6.32 12.70 18.63
CA GLN A 132 5.78 12.14 17.39
C GLN A 132 5.40 13.24 16.39
N LYS A 133 6.40 14.06 16.05
CA LYS A 133 6.27 15.20 15.13
C LYS A 133 7.34 15.17 14.07
N CYS A 134 6.96 15.48 12.84
CA CYS A 134 7.90 15.59 11.75
C CYS A 134 8.96 16.66 12.07
N CYS A 135 10.24 16.29 12.02
CA CYS A 135 11.33 17.22 12.29
C CYS A 135 11.49 18.38 11.30
N VAL A 136 10.68 18.42 10.23
CA VAL A 136 10.73 19.45 9.18
C VAL A 136 9.52 20.38 9.25
N CYS A 137 8.29 19.85 9.25
CA CYS A 137 7.06 20.67 9.30
C CYS A 137 6.43 20.79 10.70
N LEU A 138 6.90 20.00 11.67
CA LEU A 138 6.38 19.95 13.05
C LEU A 138 4.93 19.44 13.17
N GLU A 139 4.34 18.91 12.10
CA GLU A 139 3.06 18.22 12.12
C GLU A 139 3.19 16.84 12.76
N ASN A 140 2.13 16.36 13.40
CA ASN A 140 2.06 15.03 13.99
C ASN A 140 2.31 13.94 12.94
N THR A 141 3.10 12.93 13.28
CA THR A 141 3.37 11.80 12.40
C THR A 141 3.84 10.57 13.18
N GLN A 142 3.47 9.38 12.71
CA GLN A 142 4.02 8.09 13.14
C GLN A 142 5.18 7.62 12.26
N GLU A 143 5.47 8.34 11.18
CA GLU A 143 6.48 7.96 10.20
C GLU A 143 7.88 8.27 10.72
N THR A 144 8.77 7.29 10.61
CA THR A 144 10.14 7.37 11.10
C THR A 144 11.14 7.05 10.00
N THR A 145 12.39 7.42 10.23
CA THR A 145 13.53 6.87 9.50
C THR A 145 14.02 5.60 10.18
N ILE A 146 14.89 4.82 9.52
CA ILE A 146 15.53 3.63 10.13
C ILE A 146 16.44 3.94 11.33
N CYS A 147 16.69 5.21 11.64
CA CYS A 147 17.36 5.64 12.86
C CYS A 147 16.37 6.31 13.85
N GLU A 148 15.08 6.01 13.71
CA GLU A 148 14.02 6.35 14.66
C GLU A 148 13.77 7.86 14.83
N HIS A 149 14.13 8.66 13.82
CA HIS A 149 13.77 10.08 13.76
C HIS A 149 12.51 10.30 12.93
N TYR A 150 11.54 11.03 13.48
CA TYR A 150 10.24 11.31 12.87
C TYR A 150 10.33 12.25 11.65
N ILE A 151 9.73 11.84 10.54
CA ILE A 151 9.64 12.62 9.30
C ILE A 151 8.44 12.14 8.47
N CYS A 152 7.48 13.03 8.20
CA CYS A 152 6.31 12.69 7.39
C CYS A 152 6.67 12.48 5.91
N LEU A 153 5.79 11.79 5.19
CA LEU A 153 6.01 11.37 3.80
C LEU A 153 6.24 12.56 2.87
N HIS A 154 5.49 13.66 3.05
CA HIS A 154 5.64 14.87 2.24
C HIS A 154 7.02 15.50 2.41
N CYS A 155 7.52 15.58 3.64
CA CYS A 155 8.83 16.17 3.91
C CYS A 155 9.96 15.25 3.42
N ARG A 156 9.78 13.94 3.51
CA ARG A 156 10.69 12.95 2.93
C ARG A 156 10.80 13.13 1.41
N GLU A 157 9.67 13.26 0.72
CA GLU A 157 9.66 13.47 -0.73
C GLU A 157 10.40 14.75 -1.13
N LYS A 158 10.14 15.87 -0.44
CA LYS A 158 10.83 17.15 -0.65
C LYS A 158 12.35 17.05 -0.44
N CYS A 159 12.77 16.29 0.57
CA CYS A 159 14.19 16.02 0.81
C CYS A 159 14.82 15.27 -0.38
N ILE A 160 14.14 14.24 -0.91
CA ILE A 160 14.62 13.46 -2.07
C ILE A 160 14.66 14.33 -3.33
N GLU A 161 13.62 15.10 -3.62
CA GLU A 161 13.58 16.06 -4.73
C GLU A 161 14.77 17.04 -4.66
N SER A 162 15.13 17.46 -3.45
CA SER A 162 16.24 18.38 -3.18
C SER A 162 17.62 17.69 -3.12
N LYS A 163 17.70 16.39 -3.43
CA LYS A 163 18.92 15.56 -3.32
C LYS A 163 19.54 15.52 -1.92
N LYS A 164 18.73 15.70 -0.87
CA LYS A 164 19.13 15.60 0.54
C LYS A 164 18.73 14.22 1.08
N MET A 165 19.62 13.24 0.92
CA MET A 165 19.32 11.83 1.21
C MET A 165 19.60 11.41 2.66
N ASP A 166 20.20 12.31 3.45
CA ASP A 166 20.65 12.03 4.82
C ASP A 166 19.58 12.43 5.84
N CYS A 167 19.60 11.79 7.00
CA CYS A 167 18.70 12.13 8.09
C CYS A 167 18.82 13.63 8.47
N PRO A 168 17.73 14.42 8.53
CA PRO A 168 17.78 15.81 8.95
C PRO A 168 18.30 16.01 10.39
N ILE A 169 18.12 15.01 11.25
CA ILE A 169 18.51 15.05 12.67
C ILE A 169 19.95 14.54 12.85
N CYS A 170 20.19 13.24 12.65
CA CYS A 170 21.49 12.63 12.95
C CYS A 170 22.47 12.55 11.78
N ARG A 171 22.10 13.05 10.59
CA ARG A 171 22.92 13.03 9.37
C ARG A 171 23.37 11.65 8.90
N LYS A 172 22.75 10.56 9.40
CA LYS A 172 23.02 9.22 8.88
C LYS A 172 22.74 9.19 7.37
N PRO A 173 23.68 8.73 6.54
CA PRO A 173 23.62 8.96 5.11
C PRO A 173 22.63 8.06 4.39
N ASN A 174 22.02 8.56 3.31
CA ASN A 174 21.20 7.79 2.36
C ASN A 174 19.98 7.03 2.94
N ILE A 175 19.43 7.46 4.08
CA ILE A 175 18.31 6.77 4.71
C ILE A 175 16.94 7.37 4.40
N ILE A 176 16.88 8.57 3.81
CA ILE A 176 15.61 9.28 3.60
C ILE A 176 14.68 8.53 2.65
N LYS A 177 15.20 7.71 1.74
CA LYS A 177 14.38 6.85 0.88
C LYS A 177 13.71 5.68 1.62
N LEU A 178 14.16 5.35 2.84
CA LEU A 178 13.72 4.17 3.58
C LEU A 178 12.54 4.52 4.50
N PHE A 179 11.36 4.02 4.17
CA PHE A 179 10.15 4.19 4.97
C PHE A 179 10.09 3.20 6.13
N THR A 180 9.84 3.72 7.31
CA THR A 180 9.46 2.96 8.52
C THR A 180 8.38 3.73 9.25
N ILE A 181 7.62 3.02 10.08
CA ILE A 181 6.61 3.58 10.98
C ILE A 181 6.89 3.06 12.40
N ASP A 182 6.55 3.84 13.41
CA ASP A 182 6.83 3.55 14.84
C ASP A 182 6.38 2.14 15.27
N ASN A 183 5.16 1.74 14.92
CA ASN A 183 4.62 0.41 15.21
C ASN A 183 5.16 -0.72 14.29
N ARG A 184 6.05 -0.40 13.34
CA ARG A 184 6.62 -1.30 12.31
C ARG A 184 5.59 -2.00 11.41
N MET A 185 4.35 -1.53 11.40
CA MET A 185 3.28 -2.04 10.54
C MET A 185 3.40 -1.40 9.15
N ILE A 186 4.15 -2.05 8.26
CA ILE A 186 4.33 -1.60 6.88
C ILE A 186 3.27 -2.27 6.00
N ASN A 187 2.46 -1.50 5.27
CA ASN A 187 1.42 -2.01 4.36
C ASN A 187 1.86 -3.21 3.51
N ASN A 188 3.06 -3.14 2.92
CA ASN A 188 3.60 -4.23 2.10
C ASN A 188 3.66 -5.59 2.82
N ASN A 189 3.77 -5.61 4.16
CA ASN A 189 3.79 -6.83 4.97
C ASN A 189 2.38 -7.30 5.37
N GLU A 190 1.44 -6.36 5.54
CA GLU A 190 0.12 -6.66 6.08
C GLU A 190 -0.78 -7.44 5.11
N TYR A 191 -0.64 -7.18 3.81
CA TYR A 191 -1.58 -7.71 2.83
C TYR A 191 -1.00 -8.92 2.11
N VAL A 192 -1.49 -10.10 2.51
CA VAL A 192 -1.11 -11.39 1.90
C VAL A 192 -1.26 -11.34 0.38
N GLU A 193 -2.36 -10.77 -0.13
CA GLU A 193 -2.57 -10.72 -1.58
C GLU A 193 -1.61 -9.78 -2.32
N LEU A 194 -1.15 -8.70 -1.67
CA LEU A 194 -0.14 -7.82 -2.23
C LEU A 194 1.22 -8.54 -2.26
N ARG A 195 1.58 -9.21 -1.17
CA ARG A 195 2.79 -10.03 -1.07
C ARG A 195 2.82 -11.13 -2.13
N ASP A 196 1.73 -11.87 -2.27
CA ASP A 196 1.58 -12.94 -3.27
C ASP A 196 1.69 -12.40 -4.71
N SER A 197 1.17 -11.18 -4.96
CA SER A 197 1.29 -10.53 -6.26
C SER A 197 2.76 -10.24 -6.60
N ILE A 198 3.49 -9.68 -5.64
CA ILE A 198 4.88 -9.25 -5.81
C ILE A 198 5.81 -10.47 -5.96
N GLU A 199 5.63 -11.50 -5.13
CA GLU A 199 6.43 -12.72 -5.20
C GLU A 199 6.23 -13.47 -6.54
N TYR A 200 4.97 -13.54 -7.03
CA TYR A 200 4.68 -14.20 -8.30
C TYR A 200 5.25 -13.49 -9.53
N GLU A 201 5.38 -12.16 -9.50
CA GLU A 201 6.01 -11.42 -10.58
C GLU A 201 7.50 -11.74 -10.70
N GLN A 202 8.18 -11.84 -9.57
CA GLN A 202 9.62 -12.05 -9.49
C GLN A 202 10.04 -13.46 -9.90
N ASN A 203 9.34 -14.49 -9.39
CA ASN A 203 9.67 -15.89 -9.70
C ASN A 203 9.47 -16.24 -11.19
N SER A 204 8.68 -15.45 -11.91
CA SER A 204 8.41 -15.68 -13.32
C SER A 204 9.33 -14.93 -14.27
N SER A 205 10.01 -13.88 -13.79
CA SER A 205 11.07 -13.23 -14.55
C SER A 205 12.39 -14.03 -14.51
N GLU A 206 12.58 -14.86 -13.48
CA GLU A 206 13.79 -15.69 -13.30
C GLU A 206 13.73 -17.04 -14.04
N SER A 207 12.57 -17.43 -14.58
CA SER A 207 12.36 -18.74 -15.21
C SER A 207 12.35 -18.72 -16.74
N SER A 208 12.72 -17.61 -17.37
CA SER A 208 12.69 -17.44 -18.84
C SER A 208 14.07 -17.28 -19.49
N SER A 209 15.14 -17.76 -18.87
CA SER A 209 16.52 -17.51 -19.34
C SER A 209 17.40 -18.75 -19.60
N ASP A 210 16.86 -19.95 -19.85
CA ASP A 210 17.72 -21.13 -20.14
C ASP A 210 17.14 -22.09 -21.19
N ILE A 211 17.21 -21.72 -22.48
CA ILE A 211 17.18 -22.56 -23.69
C ILE A 211 17.79 -21.66 -24.80
N ASP A 212 18.99 -21.81 -25.38
CA ASP A 212 19.74 -22.97 -25.85
C ASP A 212 21.26 -22.73 -25.74
N ASN A 213 22.01 -23.73 -25.27
CA ASN A 213 23.37 -24.00 -25.75
C ASN A 213 23.74 -25.44 -25.37
N GLU A 214 23.32 -26.38 -26.21
CA GLU A 214 23.94 -27.69 -26.29
C GLU A 214 25.34 -27.53 -26.88
N THR A 215 26.38 -27.77 -26.08
CA THR A 215 27.61 -28.38 -26.60
C THR A 215 28.23 -29.24 -25.50
N GLU A 216 28.16 -30.55 -25.73
CA GLU A 216 28.85 -31.61 -25.01
C GLU A 216 30.36 -31.40 -25.03
N SER A 217 31.03 -31.60 -23.90
CA SER A 217 32.29 -32.36 -23.87
C SER A 217 32.65 -32.74 -22.43
N ASP A 218 32.72 -34.04 -22.22
CA ASP A 218 33.24 -34.74 -21.04
C ASP A 218 34.70 -34.35 -20.74
N VAL A 219 35.00 -34.00 -19.49
CA VAL A 219 36.32 -34.22 -18.88
C VAL A 219 36.15 -34.47 -17.38
N GLU A 220 36.39 -35.72 -16.98
CA GLU A 220 36.65 -36.13 -15.60
C GLU A 220 37.95 -35.50 -15.10
N ASN A 221 37.97 -34.95 -13.88
CA ASN A 221 39.21 -34.96 -13.10
C ASN A 221 38.93 -34.84 -11.60
N GLU A 222 39.36 -35.86 -10.88
CA GLU A 222 39.51 -35.89 -9.43
C GLU A 222 40.66 -34.96 -9.02
N THR A 223 40.49 -34.20 -7.93
CA THR A 223 41.62 -33.95 -7.03
C THR A 223 41.17 -33.52 -5.63
N GLU A 224 41.67 -34.25 -4.64
CA GLU A 224 41.63 -33.96 -3.21
C GLU A 224 42.52 -32.75 -2.86
N SER A 225 42.15 -31.97 -1.84
CA SER A 225 42.87 -31.91 -0.55
C SER A 225 42.67 -30.58 0.21
N ASN A 226 42.32 -30.75 1.49
CA ASN A 226 42.80 -30.08 2.71
C ASN A 226 43.00 -28.55 2.78
N GLY A 227 42.34 -27.95 3.80
CA GLY A 227 43.12 -27.31 4.87
C GLY A 227 42.67 -25.94 5.39
N SER A 228 42.49 -25.91 6.72
CA SER A 228 42.69 -24.82 7.70
C SER A 228 41.66 -23.68 7.85
N ASP A 229 40.95 -23.76 8.99
CA ASP A 229 40.87 -22.80 10.10
C ASP A 229 40.98 -21.30 9.81
N THR A 230 39.97 -20.54 10.26
CA THR A 230 40.16 -19.52 11.31
C THR A 230 38.83 -19.00 11.87
N ASP A 231 38.92 -18.69 13.16
CA ASP A 231 37.93 -18.14 14.08
C ASP A 231 37.26 -16.83 13.64
N GLU A 232 36.04 -16.58 14.14
CA GLU A 232 35.73 -15.52 15.12
C GLU A 232 34.27 -15.02 15.04
N ASN A 233 33.55 -15.28 16.14
CA ASN A 233 32.79 -14.29 16.91
C ASN A 233 31.50 -13.62 16.40
N ILE A 234 30.48 -13.78 17.26
CA ILE A 234 29.53 -12.75 17.75
C ILE A 234 28.36 -12.39 16.81
N ILE A 235 27.14 -12.87 17.13
CA ILE A 235 26.06 -12.11 17.81
C ILE A 235 24.92 -13.07 18.18
N ASP A 236 24.63 -13.10 19.48
CA ASP A 236 23.48 -13.75 20.09
C ASP A 236 22.15 -13.10 19.66
N ARG A 237 21.25 -13.95 19.15
CA ARG A 237 19.85 -14.12 19.57
C ARG A 237 19.06 -12.86 19.98
N TYR A 238 18.36 -12.26 19.03
CA TYR A 238 17.08 -11.58 19.32
C TYR A 238 15.92 -12.56 19.13
N ARG A 239 15.46 -13.12 20.25
CA ARG A 239 14.17 -13.81 20.38
C ARG A 239 13.07 -12.75 20.34
N PHE A 240 12.28 -12.72 19.26
CA PHE A 240 11.03 -11.96 19.25
C PHE A 240 9.97 -12.72 20.06
N PRO A 241 9.17 -12.04 20.90
CA PRO A 241 7.99 -12.64 21.50
C PRO A 241 6.94 -12.89 20.41
N ILE A 242 6.51 -14.15 20.30
CA ILE A 242 5.34 -14.55 19.53
C ILE A 242 4.12 -13.96 20.23
N PHE A 243 3.59 -12.86 19.71
CA PHE A 243 2.24 -12.42 20.07
C PHE A 243 1.25 -13.28 19.28
N SER A 244 0.66 -14.25 19.96
CA SER A 244 -0.49 -15.00 19.47
C SER A 244 -1.67 -14.05 19.31
N SER A 245 -2.08 -13.77 18.08
CA SER A 245 -3.33 -13.06 17.79
C SER A 245 -4.51 -13.87 18.33
N PRO A 246 -5.45 -13.28 19.10
CA PRO A 246 -6.66 -13.97 19.49
C PRO A 246 -7.58 -14.17 18.29
N SER A 247 -7.85 -15.43 17.97
CA SER A 247 -8.89 -15.85 17.04
C SER A 247 -10.27 -15.58 17.63
N ILE A 248 -10.95 -14.53 17.15
CA ILE A 248 -12.38 -14.33 17.45
C ILE A 248 -13.17 -15.00 16.33
N PHE A 249 -13.50 -16.28 16.55
CA PHE A 249 -14.65 -16.91 15.92
C PHE A 249 -15.88 -16.57 16.76
N ALA A 250 -16.76 -15.72 16.25
CA ALA A 250 -18.11 -15.55 16.78
C ALA A 250 -19.09 -16.18 15.80
N SER A 251 -19.63 -17.34 16.19
CA SER A 251 -20.82 -17.91 15.58
C SER A 251 -22.07 -17.23 16.17
N PRO A 252 -23.14 -17.01 15.38
CA PRO A 252 -24.35 -16.38 15.86
C PRO A 252 -25.20 -17.36 16.67
N SER A 253 -25.47 -17.03 17.93
CA SER A 253 -26.52 -17.69 18.73
C SER A 253 -27.86 -16.99 18.48
N THR A 254 -28.79 -17.77 17.96
CA THR A 254 -30.22 -17.49 17.89
C THR A 254 -30.81 -17.39 19.29
N GLU A 255 -31.28 -16.23 19.70
CA GLU A 255 -32.21 -16.11 20.82
C GLU A 255 -33.41 -15.21 20.45
N SER A 256 -34.54 -15.67 20.98
CA SER A 256 -35.93 -15.40 20.68
C SER A 256 -36.38 -13.97 20.98
N PHE A 257 -37.10 -13.37 20.04
CA PHE A 257 -37.97 -12.23 20.30
C PHE A 257 -39.34 -12.74 20.75
N ASP A 258 -39.65 -12.55 22.03
CA ASP A 258 -41.03 -12.59 22.52
C ASP A 258 -41.59 -11.16 22.61
N GLU A 259 -42.82 -11.08 22.12
CA GLU A 259 -43.70 -9.94 21.98
C GLU A 259 -44.03 -9.24 23.30
N ILE A 260 -44.24 -7.91 23.29
CA ILE A 260 -45.41 -7.27 23.92
C ILE A 260 -45.86 -6.07 23.07
N PHE A 261 -47.04 -6.23 22.46
CA PHE A 261 -47.94 -5.18 21.95
C PHE A 261 -48.39 -4.23 23.08
N ILE A 262 -48.51 -2.92 22.83
CA ILE A 262 -49.72 -2.11 23.13
C ILE A 262 -49.79 -0.89 22.19
N PHE A 263 -50.79 -0.86 21.30
CA PHE A 263 -51.40 0.37 20.78
C PHE A 263 -52.48 0.83 21.78
N PRO A 264 -52.77 2.14 21.87
CA PRO A 264 -54.06 2.54 21.31
C PRO A 264 -54.06 3.88 20.56
N PHE A 265 -54.81 3.84 19.48
CA PHE A 265 -55.58 4.91 18.87
C PHE A 265 -56.14 5.93 19.87
N MET A 266 -56.04 7.23 19.56
CA MET A 266 -57.10 8.19 19.89
C MET A 266 -57.29 9.25 18.80
N HIS A 267 -58.57 9.57 18.62
CA HIS A 267 -59.22 10.25 17.52
C HIS A 267 -59.07 11.78 17.53
N MET A 268 -59.11 12.35 16.31
CA MET A 268 -59.82 13.55 15.84
C MET A 268 -59.91 14.82 16.71
N THR A 269 -59.60 15.96 16.08
CA THR A 269 -60.63 16.96 15.71
C THR A 269 -60.08 17.90 14.62
N GLN A 270 -60.85 18.02 13.53
CA GLN A 270 -60.93 19.26 12.75
C GLN A 270 -61.94 20.15 13.47
N ASP A 271 -61.70 21.46 13.53
CA ASP A 271 -62.74 22.45 13.34
C ASP A 271 -62.17 23.83 12.98
N ASN A 272 -62.89 24.48 12.06
CA ASN A 272 -62.67 25.82 11.51
C ASN A 272 -63.01 26.93 12.52
N ASN A 273 -62.42 28.12 12.33
CA ASN A 273 -63.06 29.46 12.28
C ASN A 273 -62.17 30.57 12.86
N ASN A 274 -61.54 31.34 11.97
CA ASN A 274 -61.56 32.83 11.84
C ASN A 274 -60.35 33.33 11.06
#